data_AF-A0AAD3HGN5-F1
#
_entry.id   AF-A0AAD3HGN5-F1
#
_cell.length_a   1.000
_cell.length_b   1.000
_cell.length_c   1.000
_cell.angle_alpha   90.00
_cell.angle_beta   90.00
_cell.angle_gamma   90.00
#
_symmetry.space_group_name_H-M   'P 1'
#
loop_
_entity.id
_entity.type
_entity.pdbx_description
1 polymer ?
#
loop_
_entity_poly.entity_id
_entity_poly.type
_entity_poly.pdbx_seq_one_letter_code
_entity_poly.pdbx_strand_id
1 'polypeptide(L)'
;MRCNLHHRWPLQGRPPSLAFTHLVKRRLLFTCTHRSCNSGSGNNRNRFAPSAYTATDGVSNWTTGEEIGPAFKATLDMLEWPKLCEHVARFASTHAGKRACRTLSVPDDAAETLHLLEQTRAMTLLEYEWATPLDYGGIQSGEAEAGLARAAKGALMSSQQLRAVVSLVAGGERLRRQLIAAAREHDALRAEGPLRPLLAAAGRLVAQPQLVRAVAAAVDEDSNVQDSASEPLRQARARVKALRSRLEGLLKGHGGEVSERGGR
;
A
#
# COMPACT_ATOMS: atom_id res chain seq x y z
N MET A 1 -1.49 13.04 54.43
CA MET A 1 -0.13 12.62 54.83
C MET A 1 0.80 12.73 53.63
N ARG A 2 1.85 13.56 53.76
CA ARG A 2 3.14 13.62 53.00
C ARG A 2 3.07 13.94 51.49
N CYS A 3 3.44 15.15 51.02
CA CYS A 3 4.80 15.73 50.81
C CYS A 3 5.60 14.96 49.71
N ASN A 4 6.36 15.54 48.76
CA ASN A 4 6.93 16.88 48.58
C ASN A 4 7.49 17.07 47.14
N LEU A 5 7.78 18.34 46.82
CA LEU A 5 8.46 18.97 45.67
C LEU A 5 9.75 18.31 45.12
N HIS A 6 10.08 18.53 43.83
CA HIS A 6 11.20 19.41 43.41
C HIS A 6 11.33 19.68 41.89
N HIS A 7 11.62 20.95 41.58
CA HIS A 7 11.99 21.56 40.29
C HIS A 7 13.26 21.01 39.64
N ARG A 8 13.35 21.04 38.28
CA ARG A 8 14.44 21.69 37.51
C ARG A 8 14.25 21.60 35.98
N TRP A 9 14.24 22.76 35.33
CA TRP A 9 14.69 22.99 33.93
C TRP A 9 16.17 23.45 34.00
N PRO A 10 17.04 23.23 32.98
CA PRO A 10 17.09 24.16 31.83
C PRO A 10 17.52 23.59 30.45
N LEU A 11 16.93 24.20 29.41
CA LEU A 11 17.49 24.72 28.14
C LEU A 11 18.81 24.17 27.56
N GLN A 12 18.75 23.73 26.29
CA GLN A 12 19.60 24.03 25.10
C GLN A 12 19.64 22.78 24.20
N GLY A 13 19.28 22.77 22.91
CA GLY A 13 19.12 23.86 21.95
C GLY A 13 17.99 23.64 20.94
N ARG A 14 17.42 24.78 20.54
CA ARG A 14 16.61 25.03 19.34
C ARG A 14 17.57 25.68 18.31
N PRO A 15 17.30 25.64 16.98
CA PRO A 15 16.14 26.37 16.46
C PRO A 15 15.30 25.62 15.40
N PRO A 16 14.14 26.21 15.07
CA PRO A 16 13.05 25.56 14.35
C PRO A 16 13.12 25.87 12.85
N SER A 17 12.89 24.87 11.99
CA SER A 17 12.45 25.11 10.61
C SER A 17 10.92 25.14 10.58
N LEU A 18 10.35 26.19 11.18
CA LEU A 18 9.04 26.71 10.81
C LEU A 18 9.26 27.64 9.62
N ALA A 19 9.21 27.08 8.41
CA ALA A 19 9.09 27.83 7.17
C ALA A 19 8.66 26.85 6.09
N PHE A 20 7.34 26.68 5.86
CA PHE A 20 6.79 26.49 4.50
C PHE A 20 5.25 26.41 4.43
N THR A 21 4.48 27.13 5.24
CA THR A 21 3.03 27.27 4.96
C THR A 21 2.49 28.62 5.39
N HIS A 22 2.94 29.68 4.73
CA HIS A 22 2.21 30.95 4.65
C HIS A 22 2.68 31.73 3.43
N LEU A 23 2.29 31.32 2.22
CA LEU A 23 2.18 32.25 1.07
C LEU A 23 1.50 31.62 -0.17
N VAL A 24 0.18 31.42 -0.15
CA VAL A 24 -0.64 31.67 -1.35
C VAL A 24 -1.88 32.44 -0.91
N LYS A 25 -1.74 33.76 -0.98
CA LYS A 25 -2.82 34.73 -0.83
C LYS A 25 -3.85 34.49 -1.94
N ARG A 26 -5.12 34.46 -1.52
CA ARG A 26 -6.24 35.24 -2.07
C ARG A 26 -5.98 35.84 -3.47
N ARG A 27 -6.71 35.35 -4.47
CA ARG A 27 -7.18 36.20 -5.55
C ARG A 27 -8.54 35.73 -6.11
N LEU A 28 -9.57 36.42 -5.61
CA LEU A 28 -10.73 36.94 -6.35
C LEU A 28 -11.64 35.94 -7.08
N LEU A 29 -12.67 35.45 -6.37
CA LEU A 29 -14.00 35.31 -6.96
C LEU A 29 -14.75 36.63 -6.72
N PHE A 30 -14.70 37.51 -7.71
CA PHE A 30 -15.58 38.68 -7.78
C PHE A 30 -16.78 38.27 -8.63
N THR A 31 -17.91 38.04 -7.97
CA THR A 31 -19.22 37.96 -8.60
C THR A 31 -19.59 39.35 -9.13
N CYS A 32 -19.78 39.50 -10.43
CA CYS A 32 -20.49 40.64 -10.98
C CYS A 32 -21.51 40.13 -11.99
N THR A 33 -22.72 39.88 -11.49
CA THR A 33 -23.93 39.84 -12.29
C THR A 33 -24.29 41.24 -12.73
N HIS A 34 -24.80 41.32 -13.97
CA HIS A 34 -25.70 42.35 -14.51
C HIS A 34 -25.13 43.39 -15.52
N ARG A 35 -25.52 43.15 -16.79
CA ARG A 35 -26.36 44.05 -17.61
C ARG A 35 -25.69 45.04 -18.61
N SER A 36 -26.18 44.88 -19.83
CA SER A 36 -26.45 45.84 -20.92
C SER A 36 -25.34 46.21 -21.91
N CYS A 37 -25.57 45.75 -23.13
CA CYS A 37 -25.25 46.43 -24.38
C CYS A 37 -25.64 47.92 -24.35
N ASN A 38 -24.79 48.80 -24.88
CA ASN A 38 -25.20 49.68 -25.98
C ASN A 38 -23.97 50.24 -26.73
N SER A 39 -24.23 50.43 -28.03
CA SER A 39 -23.46 50.98 -29.15
C SER A 39 -22.65 52.26 -28.92
N GLY A 40 -21.57 52.39 -29.71
CA GLY A 40 -20.78 53.62 -29.84
C GLY A 40 -19.72 53.52 -30.94
N SER A 41 -20.05 54.10 -32.09
CA SER A 41 -19.23 54.26 -33.31
C SER A 41 -17.88 54.94 -33.04
N GLY A 42 -16.80 54.48 -33.70
CA GLY A 42 -15.46 55.06 -33.55
C GLY A 42 -14.44 54.45 -34.50
N ASN A 43 -14.47 54.89 -35.75
CA ASN A 43 -13.51 54.62 -36.81
C ASN A 43 -12.09 55.05 -36.39
N ASN A 44 -11.16 54.10 -36.21
CA ASN A 44 -9.74 54.44 -36.32
C ASN A 44 -8.91 53.28 -36.91
N ARG A 45 -8.21 53.62 -37.99
CA ARG A 45 -7.41 52.72 -38.81
C ARG A 45 -6.07 52.50 -38.11
N ASN A 46 -5.91 51.36 -37.44
CA ASN A 46 -4.59 50.83 -37.16
C ASN A 46 -4.47 49.42 -37.77
N ARG A 47 -3.74 49.40 -38.88
CA ARG A 47 -3.36 48.24 -39.66
C ARG A 47 -2.24 47.51 -38.91
N PHE A 48 -2.62 46.62 -37.99
CA PHE A 48 -1.75 45.56 -37.49
C PHE A 48 -2.44 44.23 -37.83
N ALA A 49 -1.91 43.55 -38.83
CA ALA A 49 -2.37 42.23 -39.22
C ALA A 49 -2.07 41.24 -38.07
N PRO A 50 -3.06 40.49 -37.55
CA PRO A 50 -2.76 39.35 -36.71
C PRO A 50 -2.21 38.26 -37.63
N SER A 51 -0.93 37.92 -37.46
CA SER A 51 -0.37 36.69 -38.01
C SER A 51 -1.19 35.52 -37.48
N ALA A 52 -2.10 35.01 -38.30
CA ALA A 52 -2.83 33.79 -38.02
C ALA A 52 -1.82 32.65 -37.97
N TYR A 53 -1.41 32.27 -36.76
CA TYR A 53 -0.75 30.99 -36.55
C TYR A 53 -1.83 29.93 -36.70
N THR A 54 -2.00 29.41 -37.91
CA THR A 54 -2.81 28.22 -38.17
C THR A 54 -2.13 27.05 -37.48
N ALA A 55 -2.53 26.78 -36.24
CA ALA A 55 -2.07 25.64 -35.44
C ALA A 55 -2.72 24.34 -35.95
N THR A 56 -2.45 23.97 -37.20
CA THR A 56 -2.91 22.70 -37.79
C THR A 56 -1.81 21.84 -38.40
N ASP A 57 -0.54 22.27 -38.36
CA ASP A 57 0.57 21.43 -38.81
C ASP A 57 1.41 20.97 -37.61
N GLY A 58 1.29 19.68 -37.29
CA GLY A 58 2.15 19.00 -36.34
C GLY A 58 1.45 18.44 -35.12
N VAL A 59 0.30 17.77 -35.27
CA VAL A 59 -0.03 16.69 -34.33
C VAL A 59 0.94 15.55 -34.65
N SER A 60 2.16 15.65 -34.14
CA SER A 60 3.07 14.51 -34.10
C SER A 60 2.37 13.45 -33.27
N ASN A 61 1.98 12.39 -33.95
CA ASN A 61 1.39 11.20 -33.39
C ASN A 61 2.36 10.59 -32.36
N TRP A 62 2.24 10.97 -31.09
CA TRP A 62 3.01 10.38 -29.97
C TRP A 62 2.49 8.98 -29.57
N THR A 63 1.80 8.28 -30.46
CA THR A 63 1.39 6.90 -30.22
C THR A 63 2.30 5.98 -31.03
N THR A 64 3.24 5.34 -30.33
CA THR A 64 3.41 3.87 -30.26
C THR A 64 4.87 3.58 -29.86
N GLY A 65 5.11 3.30 -28.59
CA GLY A 65 6.23 2.46 -28.14
C GLY A 65 7.65 2.90 -28.54
N GLU A 66 7.91 4.21 -28.61
CA GLU A 66 9.27 4.70 -28.78
C GLU A 66 9.98 4.60 -27.42
N GLU A 67 11.08 3.85 -27.37
CA GLU A 67 11.96 3.77 -26.20
C GLU A 67 12.17 5.19 -25.67
N ILE A 68 11.85 5.41 -24.39
CA ILE A 68 12.08 6.66 -23.69
C ILE A 68 13.42 7.25 -24.13
N GLY A 69 13.36 8.35 -24.88
CA GLY A 69 14.52 8.85 -25.60
C GLY A 69 15.70 9.12 -24.66
N PRO A 70 16.95 9.00 -25.14
CA PRO A 70 18.16 9.14 -24.31
C PRO A 70 18.21 10.48 -23.55
N ALA A 71 17.61 11.53 -24.11
CA ALA A 71 17.48 12.84 -23.47
C ALA A 71 16.58 12.82 -22.21
N PHE A 72 15.46 12.08 -22.24
CA PHE A 72 14.57 11.97 -21.09
C PHE A 72 15.23 11.18 -19.95
N LYS A 73 15.90 10.07 -20.29
CA LYS A 73 16.67 9.29 -19.31
C LYS A 73 17.78 10.12 -18.67
N ALA A 74 18.55 10.87 -19.47
CA ALA A 74 19.57 11.79 -18.97
C ALA A 74 18.99 12.87 -18.04
N THR A 75 17.78 13.34 -18.33
CA THR A 75 17.07 14.30 -17.47
C THR A 75 16.66 13.67 -16.14
N LEU A 76 16.13 12.44 -16.15
CA LEU A 76 15.79 11.72 -14.91
C LEU A 76 17.03 11.43 -14.05
N ASP A 77 18.15 11.09 -14.68
CA ASP A 77 19.42 10.87 -14.00
C ASP A 77 19.94 12.18 -13.39
N MET A 78 19.83 13.30 -14.12
CA MET A 78 20.20 14.64 -13.63
C MET A 78 19.32 15.11 -12.47
N LEU A 79 18.04 14.77 -12.47
CA LEU A 79 17.11 15.03 -11.36
C LEU A 79 17.26 14.03 -10.20
N GLU A 80 18.18 13.07 -10.33
CA GLU A 80 18.39 11.98 -9.37
C GLU A 80 17.10 11.20 -9.05
N TRP A 81 16.23 11.01 -10.05
CA TRP A 81 14.94 10.35 -9.90
C TRP A 81 15.00 9.02 -9.12
N PRO A 82 15.98 8.12 -9.36
CA PRO A 82 16.09 6.87 -8.60
C PRO A 82 16.30 7.10 -7.09
N LYS A 83 17.02 8.16 -6.68
CA LYS A 83 17.23 8.48 -5.27
C LYS A 83 15.94 9.00 -4.62
N LEU A 84 15.17 9.79 -5.36
CA LEU A 84 13.84 10.23 -4.91
C LEU A 84 12.91 9.02 -4.71
N CYS A 85 12.86 8.10 -5.67
CA CYS A 85 12.09 6.87 -5.57
C CYS A 85 12.48 6.03 -4.34
N GLU A 86 13.78 5.89 -4.06
CA GLU A 86 14.25 5.19 -2.86
C GLU A 86 13.84 5.92 -1.57
N HIS A 87 13.84 7.26 -1.57
CA HIS A 87 13.40 8.04 -0.42
C HIS A 87 11.89 7.85 -0.16
N VAL A 88 11.07 7.96 -1.21
CA VAL A 88 9.62 7.74 -1.12
C VAL A 88 9.29 6.32 -0.68
N ALA A 89 10.04 5.33 -1.18
CA ALA A 89 9.86 3.93 -0.77
C ALA A 89 10.02 3.72 0.73
N ARG A 90 10.82 4.51 1.45
CA ARG A 90 10.98 4.38 2.91
C ARG A 90 9.69 4.65 3.68
N PHE A 91 8.79 5.46 3.12
CA PHE A 91 7.50 5.79 3.73
C PHE A 91 6.42 4.74 3.48
N ALA A 92 6.59 3.86 2.49
CA ALA A 92 5.61 2.82 2.20
C ALA A 92 5.59 1.75 3.31
N SER A 93 4.40 1.42 3.80
CA SER A 93 4.22 0.47 4.92
C SER A 93 4.34 -1.00 4.51
N THR A 94 4.08 -1.34 3.24
CA THR A 94 4.09 -2.73 2.74
C THR A 94 5.29 -2.99 1.83
N HIS A 95 5.78 -4.23 1.81
CA HIS A 95 6.88 -4.62 0.91
C HIS A 95 6.52 -4.39 -0.57
N ALA A 96 5.28 -4.73 -0.96
CA ALA A 96 4.78 -4.45 -2.31
C ALA A 96 4.77 -2.94 -2.63
N GLY A 97 4.35 -2.09 -1.69
CA GLY A 97 4.41 -0.64 -1.84
C GLY A 97 5.83 -0.10 -1.98
N LYS A 98 6.77 -0.59 -1.14
CA LYS A 98 8.20 -0.23 -1.25
C LYS A 98 8.77 -0.56 -2.62
N ARG A 99 8.45 -1.75 -3.14
CA ARG A 99 8.87 -2.19 -4.48
C ARG A 99 8.26 -1.29 -5.56
N ALA A 100 6.96 -1.00 -5.48
CA ALA A 100 6.28 -0.13 -6.43
C ALA A 100 6.87 1.29 -6.46
N CYS A 101 7.18 1.88 -5.30
CA CYS A 101 7.83 3.20 -5.23
C CYS A 101 9.23 3.20 -5.84
N ARG A 102 10.01 2.12 -5.68
CA ARG A 102 11.35 1.98 -6.26
C ARG A 102 11.34 1.87 -7.78
N THR A 103 10.32 1.23 -8.33
CA THR A 103 10.14 1.04 -9.77
C THR A 103 9.21 2.08 -10.38
N LEU A 104 9.01 3.22 -9.71
CA LEU A 104 8.10 4.26 -10.18
C LEU A 104 8.69 4.95 -11.42
N SER A 105 8.00 4.83 -12.54
CA SER A 105 8.29 5.58 -13.76
C SER A 105 7.38 6.80 -13.88
N VAL A 106 7.84 7.81 -14.60
CA VAL A 106 7.00 8.93 -15.01
C VAL A 106 6.08 8.43 -16.13
N PRO A 107 4.75 8.57 -16.03
CA PRO A 107 3.85 8.19 -17.12
C PRO A 107 4.05 9.04 -18.36
N ASP A 108 3.94 8.43 -19.53
CA ASP A 108 4.01 9.15 -20.82
C ASP A 108 2.67 9.81 -21.18
N ASP A 109 1.57 9.32 -20.59
CA ASP A 109 0.22 9.81 -20.85
C ASP A 109 -0.26 10.82 -19.78
N ALA A 110 -0.86 11.90 -20.26
CA ALA A 110 -1.42 12.95 -19.41
C ALA A 110 -2.65 12.44 -18.63
N ALA A 111 -3.47 11.57 -19.22
CA ALA A 111 -4.65 11.04 -18.53
C ALA A 111 -4.25 10.09 -17.39
N GLU A 112 -3.24 9.24 -17.61
CA GLU A 112 -2.64 8.42 -16.54
C GLU A 112 -2.06 9.29 -15.41
N THR A 113 -1.31 10.34 -15.74
CA THR A 113 -0.76 11.26 -14.74
C THR A 113 -1.85 11.92 -13.90
N LEU A 114 -2.92 12.40 -14.54
CA LEU A 114 -4.06 12.99 -13.84
C LEU A 114 -4.77 11.96 -12.94
N HIS A 115 -4.91 10.72 -13.40
CA HIS A 115 -5.49 9.64 -12.60
C HIS A 115 -4.67 9.34 -11.33
N LEU A 116 -3.33 9.28 -11.43
CA LEU A 116 -2.45 9.08 -10.28
C LEU A 116 -2.50 10.27 -9.28
N LEU A 117 -2.61 11.49 -9.80
CA LEU A 117 -2.81 12.68 -8.96
C LEU A 117 -4.15 12.66 -8.23
N GLU A 118 -5.23 12.22 -8.90
CA GLU A 118 -6.54 12.00 -8.26
C GLU A 118 -6.46 10.96 -7.13
N GLN A 119 -5.75 9.84 -7.34
CA GLN A 119 -5.54 8.84 -6.30
C GLN A 119 -4.81 9.42 -5.08
N THR A 120 -3.77 10.22 -5.31
CA THR A 120 -3.00 10.85 -4.22
C THR A 120 -3.86 11.84 -3.45
N ARG A 121 -4.62 12.70 -4.15
CA ARG A 121 -5.56 13.64 -3.51
C ARG A 121 -6.61 12.94 -2.68
N ALA A 122 -7.17 11.85 -3.20
CA ALA A 122 -8.15 11.05 -2.47
C ALA A 122 -7.56 10.46 -1.18
N MET A 123 -6.29 10.01 -1.21
CA MET A 123 -5.61 9.50 -0.02
C MET A 123 -5.33 10.61 0.99
N THR A 124 -4.88 11.78 0.53
CA THR A 124 -4.67 12.97 1.40
C THR A 124 -5.96 13.37 2.10
N LEU A 125 -7.07 13.42 1.38
CA LEU A 125 -8.38 13.74 1.95
C LEU A 125 -8.81 12.71 3.00
N LEU A 126 -8.63 11.42 2.71
CA LEU A 126 -8.95 10.33 3.65
C LEU A 126 -8.13 10.42 4.96
N GLU A 127 -6.82 10.65 4.85
CA GLU A 127 -5.92 10.67 6.01
C GLU A 127 -6.00 11.98 6.81
N TYR A 128 -6.05 13.13 6.15
CA TYR A 128 -5.93 14.44 6.81
C TYR A 128 -7.27 15.11 7.06
N GLU A 129 -8.21 15.08 6.11
CA GLU A 129 -9.51 15.75 6.28
C GLU A 129 -10.49 14.89 7.07
N TRP A 130 -10.50 13.57 6.81
CA TRP A 130 -11.41 12.64 7.47
C TRP A 130 -10.77 11.88 8.63
N ALA A 131 -9.48 12.11 8.91
CA ALA A 131 -8.75 11.50 10.01
C ALA A 131 -8.89 9.96 10.07
N THR A 132 -9.05 9.31 8.90
CA THR A 132 -9.29 7.87 8.80
C THR A 132 -8.10 7.18 8.14
N PRO A 133 -7.02 6.90 8.89
CA PRO A 133 -5.86 6.21 8.33
C PRO A 133 -6.20 4.77 7.97
N LEU A 134 -5.65 4.30 6.85
CA LEU A 134 -5.78 2.91 6.43
C LEU A 134 -4.80 2.01 7.21
N ASP A 135 -5.29 0.86 7.68
CA ASP A 135 -4.47 -0.09 8.43
C ASP A 135 -3.78 -1.10 7.50
N TYR A 136 -2.49 -0.88 7.25
CA TYR A 136 -1.62 -1.79 6.49
C TYR A 136 -0.90 -2.82 7.38
N GLY A 137 -1.15 -2.83 8.70
CA GLY A 137 -0.47 -3.66 9.67
C GLY A 137 -0.70 -5.16 9.45
N GLY A 138 0.37 -5.96 9.57
CA GLY A 138 0.29 -7.41 9.46
C GLY A 138 0.18 -7.97 8.04
N ILE A 139 0.26 -7.13 6.99
CA ILE A 139 0.25 -7.57 5.58
C ILE A 139 1.64 -8.05 5.15
N GLN A 140 1.81 -9.37 5.01
CA GLN A 140 3.07 -10.00 4.65
C GLN A 140 3.24 -10.13 3.11
N SER A 141 3.27 -8.99 2.42
CA SER A 141 3.33 -8.95 0.95
C SER A 141 4.59 -9.58 0.34
N GLY A 142 5.75 -9.49 0.98
CA GLY A 142 7.01 -10.03 0.43
C GLY A 142 7.04 -11.56 0.36
N GLU A 143 6.65 -12.23 1.44
CA GLU A 143 6.60 -13.71 1.47
C GLU A 143 5.45 -14.26 0.61
N ALA A 144 4.33 -13.56 0.57
CA ALA A 144 3.22 -13.88 -0.32
C ALA A 144 3.66 -13.81 -1.80
N GLU A 145 4.32 -12.72 -2.22
CA GLU A 145 4.84 -12.57 -3.59
C GLU A 145 5.84 -13.70 -3.93
N ALA A 146 6.78 -14.00 -3.03
CA ALA A 146 7.74 -15.08 -3.22
C ALA A 146 7.06 -16.46 -3.32
N GLY A 147 5.99 -16.67 -2.55
CA GLY A 147 5.18 -17.89 -2.60
C GLY A 147 4.41 -18.02 -3.90
N LEU A 148 3.73 -16.97 -4.32
CA LEU A 148 2.96 -16.92 -5.57
C LEU A 148 3.87 -17.11 -6.80
N ALA A 149 5.07 -16.52 -6.80
CA ALA A 149 6.05 -16.71 -7.87
C ALA A 149 6.54 -18.16 -7.99
N ARG A 150 6.62 -18.91 -6.87
CA ARG A 150 6.92 -20.34 -6.87
C ARG A 150 5.73 -21.16 -7.38
N ALA A 151 4.54 -20.88 -6.88
CA ALA A 151 3.32 -21.56 -7.28
C ALA A 151 3.04 -21.40 -8.79
N ALA A 152 3.30 -20.22 -9.36
CA ALA A 152 3.19 -19.96 -10.79
C ALA A 152 4.12 -20.85 -11.64
N LYS A 153 5.25 -21.30 -11.08
CA LYS A 153 6.19 -22.23 -11.71
C LYS A 153 5.87 -23.70 -11.43
N GLY A 154 4.74 -23.98 -10.75
CA GLY A 154 4.34 -25.33 -10.33
C GLY A 154 5.07 -25.86 -9.09
N ALA A 155 5.86 -25.03 -8.41
CA ALA A 155 6.55 -25.42 -7.18
C ALA A 155 5.64 -25.27 -5.94
N LEU A 156 5.87 -26.12 -4.93
CA LEU A 156 5.13 -26.09 -3.67
C LEU A 156 5.49 -24.85 -2.83
N MET A 157 4.48 -24.32 -2.14
CA MET A 157 4.63 -23.22 -1.18
C MET A 157 4.89 -23.78 0.22
N SER A 158 5.69 -23.09 1.03
CA SER A 158 5.81 -23.43 2.45
C SER A 158 4.57 -23.00 3.23
N SER A 159 4.37 -23.56 4.42
CA SER A 159 3.27 -23.18 5.32
C SER A 159 3.29 -21.69 5.67
N GLN A 160 4.48 -21.14 5.93
CA GLN A 160 4.69 -19.70 6.17
C GLN A 160 4.25 -18.84 4.97
N GLN A 161 4.56 -19.28 3.75
CA GLN A 161 4.14 -18.56 2.54
C GLN A 161 2.63 -18.65 2.29
N LEU A 162 2.02 -19.80 2.55
CA LEU A 162 0.56 -19.94 2.50
C LEU A 162 -0.10 -18.99 3.52
N ARG A 163 0.44 -18.90 4.73
CA ARG A 163 -0.01 -17.96 5.75
C ARG A 163 0.15 -16.51 5.30
N ALA A 164 1.28 -16.17 4.69
CA ALA A 164 1.53 -14.84 4.13
C ALA A 164 0.50 -14.47 3.04
N VAL A 165 0.12 -15.41 2.18
CA VAL A 165 -0.94 -15.21 1.17
C VAL A 165 -2.30 -14.96 1.84
N VAL A 166 -2.64 -15.71 2.90
CA VAL A 166 -3.87 -15.45 3.67
C VAL A 166 -3.85 -14.06 4.30
N SER A 167 -2.74 -13.67 4.91
CA SER A 167 -2.52 -12.33 5.46
C SER A 167 -2.72 -11.24 4.39
N LEU A 168 -2.21 -11.45 3.17
CA LEU A 168 -2.37 -10.52 2.07
C LEU A 168 -3.84 -10.37 1.64
N VAL A 169 -4.56 -11.49 1.47
CA VAL A 169 -5.98 -11.48 1.07
C VAL A 169 -6.84 -10.86 2.17
N ALA A 170 -6.65 -11.26 3.42
CA ALA A 170 -7.39 -10.71 4.56
C ALA A 170 -7.10 -9.22 4.78
N GLY A 171 -5.85 -8.80 4.60
CA GLY A 171 -5.43 -7.40 4.66
C GLY A 171 -6.08 -6.55 3.56
N GLY A 172 -6.13 -7.06 2.32
CA GLY A 172 -6.83 -6.40 1.22
C GLY A 172 -8.33 -6.21 1.51
N GLU A 173 -8.99 -7.25 2.01
CA GLU A 173 -10.41 -7.16 2.41
C GLU A 173 -10.65 -6.23 3.61
N ARG A 174 -9.69 -6.13 4.54
CA ARG A 174 -9.75 -5.16 5.64
C ARG A 174 -9.67 -3.73 5.09
N LEU A 175 -8.69 -3.44 4.23
CA LEU A 175 -8.51 -2.12 3.61
C LEU A 175 -9.73 -1.71 2.79
N ARG A 176 -10.27 -2.63 1.98
CA ARG A 176 -11.50 -2.43 1.21
C ARG A 176 -12.68 -2.08 2.11
N ARG A 177 -12.86 -2.79 3.23
CA ARG A 177 -13.93 -2.51 4.20
C ARG A 177 -13.76 -1.15 4.88
N GLN A 178 -12.54 -0.80 5.31
CA GLN A 178 -12.25 0.51 5.89
C GLN A 178 -12.58 1.65 4.91
N LEU A 179 -12.18 1.50 3.65
CA LEU A 179 -12.46 2.49 2.61
C LEU A 179 -13.97 2.66 2.37
N ILE A 180 -14.72 1.55 2.28
CA ILE A 180 -16.18 1.60 2.09
C ILE A 180 -16.86 2.22 3.31
N ALA A 181 -16.40 1.91 4.53
CA ALA A 181 -16.95 2.50 5.76
C ALA A 181 -16.73 4.01 5.78
N ALA A 182 -15.51 4.49 5.53
CA ALA A 182 -15.19 5.91 5.44
C ALA A 182 -16.03 6.60 4.35
N ALA A 183 -16.18 5.98 3.19
CA ALA A 183 -17.01 6.53 2.12
C ALA A 183 -18.50 6.64 2.51
N ARG A 184 -19.03 5.74 3.35
CA ARG A 184 -20.41 5.81 3.85
C ARG A 184 -20.59 6.93 4.86
N GLU A 185 -19.66 7.05 5.79
CA GLU A 185 -19.71 8.04 6.87
C GLU A 185 -19.69 9.48 6.32
N HIS A 186 -18.97 9.70 5.22
CA HIS A 186 -18.82 11.02 4.59
C HIS A 186 -19.66 11.21 3.31
N ASP A 187 -20.66 10.35 3.05
CA ASP A 187 -21.54 10.39 1.87
C ASP A 187 -20.80 10.50 0.52
N ALA A 188 -19.65 9.81 0.43
CA ALA A 188 -18.73 9.88 -0.70
C ALA A 188 -18.83 8.67 -1.65
N LEU A 189 -19.86 7.83 -1.51
CA LEU A 189 -20.14 6.69 -2.40
C LEU A 189 -20.74 7.06 -3.75
N ARG A 190 -21.07 8.34 -3.96
CA ARG A 190 -21.60 8.84 -5.23
C ARG A 190 -20.60 8.62 -6.38
N ALA A 191 -21.13 8.47 -7.60
CA ALA A 191 -20.34 8.17 -8.79
C ALA A 191 -19.23 9.21 -9.07
N GLU A 192 -19.43 10.46 -8.68
CA GLU A 192 -18.44 11.55 -8.76
C GLU A 192 -17.85 11.91 -7.39
N GLY A 193 -17.80 10.94 -6.48
CA GLY A 193 -17.25 11.14 -5.14
C GLY A 193 -15.74 11.34 -5.15
N PRO A 194 -15.18 12.06 -4.15
CA PRO A 194 -13.73 12.30 -4.06
C PRO A 194 -12.91 11.01 -3.92
N LEU A 195 -13.51 9.93 -3.40
CA LEU A 195 -12.86 8.62 -3.26
C LEU A 195 -13.03 7.67 -4.46
N ARG A 196 -13.71 8.09 -5.53
CA ARG A 196 -13.93 7.26 -6.73
C ARG A 196 -12.68 6.51 -7.22
N PRO A 197 -11.49 7.14 -7.38
CA PRO A 197 -10.32 6.41 -7.88
C PRO A 197 -9.85 5.31 -6.91
N LEU A 198 -9.96 5.53 -5.59
CA LEU A 198 -9.62 4.52 -4.58
C LEU A 198 -10.65 3.40 -4.51
N LEU A 199 -11.94 3.72 -4.61
CA LEU A 199 -13.02 2.73 -4.65
C LEU A 199 -12.93 1.86 -5.91
N ALA A 200 -12.55 2.44 -7.06
CA ALA A 200 -12.29 1.68 -8.28
C ALA A 200 -11.11 0.71 -8.09
N ALA A 201 -10.00 1.17 -7.49
CA ALA A 201 -8.86 0.31 -7.17
C ALA A 201 -9.23 -0.82 -6.19
N ALA A 202 -9.96 -0.50 -5.10
CA ALA A 202 -10.43 -1.48 -4.13
C ALA A 202 -11.52 -2.42 -4.69
N GLY A 203 -12.23 -2.00 -5.72
CA GLY A 203 -13.20 -2.84 -6.45
C GLY A 203 -12.55 -4.00 -7.20
N ARG A 204 -11.25 -3.90 -7.53
CA ARG A 204 -10.47 -4.98 -8.16
C ARG A 204 -10.08 -6.07 -7.16
N LEU A 205 -10.21 -5.81 -5.85
CA LEU A 205 -9.98 -6.81 -4.82
C LEU A 205 -11.21 -7.72 -4.72
N VAL A 206 -11.00 -9.00 -5.02
CA VAL A 206 -12.04 -10.03 -4.95
C VAL A 206 -11.88 -10.82 -3.66
N ALA A 207 -12.95 -10.85 -2.87
CA ALA A 207 -12.98 -11.63 -1.63
C ALA A 207 -12.88 -13.13 -1.94
N GLN A 208 -11.90 -13.79 -1.32
CA GLN A 208 -11.71 -15.24 -1.44
C GLN A 208 -11.82 -15.93 -0.07
N PRO A 209 -13.02 -15.95 0.55
CA PRO A 209 -13.19 -16.53 1.89
C PRO A 209 -12.95 -18.04 1.93
N GLN A 210 -13.20 -18.74 0.83
CA GLN A 210 -12.95 -20.18 0.72
C GLN A 210 -11.46 -20.50 0.82
N LEU A 211 -10.59 -19.71 0.16
CA LEU A 211 -9.14 -19.86 0.24
C LEU A 211 -8.64 -19.64 1.66
N VAL A 212 -9.10 -18.57 2.31
CA VAL A 212 -8.73 -18.25 3.70
C VAL A 212 -9.12 -19.39 4.65
N ARG A 213 -10.35 -19.92 4.52
CA ARG A 213 -10.83 -21.04 5.33
C ARG A 213 -10.05 -22.33 5.07
N ALA A 214 -9.77 -22.65 3.80
CA ALA A 214 -9.03 -23.86 3.43
C ALA A 214 -7.61 -23.84 4.02
N VAL A 215 -6.92 -22.70 3.91
CA VAL A 215 -5.58 -22.56 4.49
C VAL A 215 -5.62 -22.57 6.02
N ALA A 216 -6.58 -21.88 6.66
CA ALA A 216 -6.72 -21.89 8.11
C ALA A 216 -7.06 -23.28 8.68
N ALA A 217 -7.75 -24.12 7.91
CA ALA A 217 -7.99 -25.51 8.28
C ALA A 217 -6.73 -26.39 8.15
N ALA A 218 -5.79 -26.02 7.28
CA ALA A 218 -4.58 -26.81 7.02
C ALA A 218 -3.36 -26.32 7.82
N VAL A 219 -3.29 -25.04 8.16
CA VAL A 219 -2.12 -24.37 8.77
C VAL A 219 -2.60 -23.46 9.90
N ASP A 220 -1.96 -23.55 11.06
CA ASP A 220 -2.26 -22.70 12.21
C ASP A 220 -1.65 -21.29 12.13
N GLU A 221 -1.78 -20.53 13.21
CA GLU A 221 -1.20 -19.18 13.35
C GLU A 221 0.33 -19.20 13.41
N ASP A 222 0.92 -20.25 13.98
CA ASP A 222 2.38 -20.44 14.11
C ASP A 222 3.00 -21.03 12.83
N SER A 223 2.23 -21.11 11.74
CA SER A 223 2.64 -21.69 10.46
C SER A 223 2.98 -23.19 10.51
N ASN A 224 2.46 -23.93 11.49
CA ASN A 224 2.55 -25.39 11.54
C ASN A 224 1.36 -26.03 10.81
N VAL A 225 1.66 -27.14 10.12
CA VAL A 225 0.64 -27.93 9.42
C VAL A 225 -0.19 -28.71 10.44
N GLN A 226 -1.50 -28.52 10.38
CA GLN A 226 -2.50 -29.12 11.25
C GLN A 226 -2.89 -30.53 10.78
N ASP A 227 -3.39 -31.35 11.71
CA ASP A 227 -3.82 -32.72 11.41
C ASP A 227 -5.07 -32.75 10.51
N SER A 228 -5.84 -31.65 10.47
CA SER A 228 -6.94 -31.43 9.53
C SER A 228 -6.49 -31.21 8.08
N ALA A 229 -5.20 -30.96 7.83
CA ALA A 229 -4.69 -30.80 6.47
C ALA A 229 -4.78 -32.10 5.65
N SER A 230 -4.52 -33.25 6.28
CA SER A 230 -4.67 -34.54 5.61
C SER A 230 -4.86 -35.70 6.60
N GLU A 231 -5.72 -36.64 6.23
CA GLU A 231 -5.98 -37.84 7.02
C GLU A 231 -4.72 -38.72 7.24
N PRO A 232 -3.86 -38.95 6.24
CA PRO A 232 -2.64 -39.74 6.45
C PRO A 232 -1.67 -39.09 7.45
N LEU A 233 -1.55 -37.76 7.46
CA LEU A 233 -0.70 -37.04 8.41
C LEU A 233 -1.19 -37.21 9.84
N ARG A 234 -2.51 -37.08 10.06
CA ARG A 234 -3.15 -37.32 11.35
C ARG A 234 -2.85 -38.72 11.86
N GLN A 235 -3.03 -39.74 11.02
CA GLN A 235 -2.76 -41.13 11.39
C GLN A 235 -1.28 -41.37 11.73
N ALA A 236 -0.36 -40.82 10.95
CA ALA A 236 1.07 -40.93 11.21
C ALA A 236 1.47 -40.27 12.54
N ARG A 237 1.00 -39.05 12.81
CA ARG A 237 1.25 -38.35 14.08
C ARG A 237 0.63 -39.07 15.28
N ALA A 238 -0.57 -39.62 15.14
CA ALA A 238 -1.19 -40.43 16.18
C ALA A 238 -0.36 -41.68 16.52
N ARG A 239 0.19 -42.37 15.51
CA ARG A 239 1.10 -43.51 15.71
C ARG A 239 2.39 -43.10 16.42
N VAL A 240 3.02 -42.01 15.99
CA VAL A 240 4.24 -41.49 16.65
C VAL A 240 3.96 -41.13 18.11
N LYS A 241 2.83 -40.46 18.39
CA LYS A 241 2.43 -40.12 19.76
C LYS A 241 2.20 -41.37 20.61
N ALA A 242 1.51 -42.38 20.10
CA ALA A 242 1.27 -43.64 20.80
C ALA A 242 2.59 -44.39 21.12
N LEU A 243 3.51 -44.48 20.15
CA LEU A 243 4.83 -45.08 20.35
C LEU A 243 5.66 -44.32 21.38
N ARG A 244 5.65 -42.98 21.33
CA ARG A 244 6.34 -42.14 22.30
C ARG A 244 5.78 -42.34 23.72
N SER A 245 4.46 -42.33 23.90
CA SER A 245 3.84 -42.59 25.20
C SER A 245 4.17 -43.98 25.74
N ARG A 246 4.26 -44.99 24.87
CA ARG A 246 4.70 -46.34 25.26
C ARG A 246 6.15 -46.35 25.73
N LEU A 247 7.05 -45.70 25.01
CA LEU A 247 8.47 -45.57 25.39
C LEU A 247 8.63 -44.81 26.71
N GLU A 248 7.93 -43.69 26.89
CA GLU A 248 7.93 -42.92 28.13
C GLU A 248 7.40 -43.76 29.31
N GLY A 249 6.38 -44.59 29.09
CA GLY A 249 5.89 -45.55 30.09
C GLY A 249 6.93 -46.61 30.47
N LEU A 250 7.60 -47.20 29.47
CA LEU A 250 8.66 -48.18 29.71
C LEU A 250 9.85 -47.57 30.47
N LEU A 251 10.30 -46.38 30.07
CA LEU A 251 11.41 -45.67 30.72
C LEU A 251 11.08 -45.30 32.18
N LYS A 252 9.86 -44.83 32.46
CA LYS A 252 9.40 -44.60 33.83
C LYS A 252 9.35 -45.89 34.65
N GLY A 253 8.95 -47.00 34.02
CA GLY A 253 8.97 -48.32 34.65
C GLY A 253 10.37 -48.87 34.96
N HIS A 254 11.40 -48.41 34.25
CA HIS A 254 12.79 -48.85 34.43
C HIS A 254 13.62 -47.94 35.37
N GLY A 255 13.02 -46.91 35.96
CA GLY A 255 13.70 -45.98 36.89
C GLY A 255 14.05 -46.56 38.27
N GLY A 256 14.00 -47.89 38.46
CA GLY A 256 14.20 -48.55 39.76
C GLY A 256 15.44 -49.45 39.89
N GLU A 257 16.06 -49.89 38.79
CA GLU A 257 17.20 -50.84 38.87
C GLU A 257 18.33 -50.42 37.92
N VAL A 258 19.00 -49.32 38.23
CA VAL A 258 20.41 -49.18 37.84
C VAL A 258 21.21 -49.84 38.95
N SER A 259 21.25 -51.19 38.94
CA SER A 259 22.22 -51.92 39.74
C SER A 259 23.59 -51.65 39.13
N GLU A 260 24.33 -50.73 39.72
CA GLU A 260 25.77 -50.63 39.53
C GLU A 260 26.38 -51.96 39.96
N ARG A 261 26.58 -52.85 39.00
CA ARG A 261 27.35 -54.07 39.18
C ARG A 261 28.81 -53.65 39.28
N GLY A 262 29.20 -53.17 40.47
CA GLY A 262 30.57 -52.85 40.82
C GLY A 262 31.45 -54.08 40.57
N GLY A 263 32.32 -53.97 39.57
CA GLY A 263 33.35 -54.96 39.29
C GLY A 263 34.36 -54.98 40.44
N ARG A 264 34.67 -56.19 40.92
CA ARG A 264 35.79 -56.46 41.82
C ARG A 264 37.12 -56.30 41.10
#